data_AF-A0A524J019-F1
#
_entry.id   AF-A0A524J019-F1
#
_cell.length_a   1.000
_cell.length_b   1.000
_cell.length_c   1.000
_cell.angle_alpha   90.00
_cell.angle_beta   90.00
_cell.angle_gamma   90.00
#
_symmetry.space_group_name_H-M   'P 1'
#
loop_
_entity.id
_entity.type
_entity.pdbx_description
1 polymer ?
#
loop_
_entity_poly.entity_id
_entity_poly.type
_entity_poly.pdbx_seq_one_letter_code
_entity_poly.pdbx_strand_id
1 'polypeptide(L)'
;GPTTFEADAIMFKNGVLVLPDILANAGGVTVSYFEWVQNNYNYYWTEEEVNTRLDQIITKAFHEVWDMKEKQKCNMRDAAYLVAVKRVADATKLRGFYP
;
A
#
# COMPACT_ATOMS: atom_id res chain seq x y z
N GLY A 1 -12.40 5.76 -4.58
CA GLY A 1 -11.56 6.19 -5.71
C GLY A 1 -12.30 7.11 -6.66
N PRO A 2 -11.56 7.93 -7.43
CA PRO A 2 -12.13 8.83 -8.43
C PRO A 2 -12.64 8.11 -9.69
N THR A 3 -12.35 6.82 -9.84
CA THR A 3 -12.81 5.95 -10.94
C THR A 3 -13.80 4.91 -10.44
N THR A 4 -14.78 4.55 -11.29
CA THR A 4 -15.72 3.46 -11.03
C THR A 4 -15.15 2.11 -11.48
N PHE A 5 -15.76 1.01 -11.05
CA PHE A 5 -15.34 -0.34 -11.41
C PHE A 5 -15.44 -0.59 -12.93
N GLU A 6 -16.47 -0.06 -13.58
CA GLU A 6 -16.65 -0.17 -15.03
C GLU A 6 -15.54 0.56 -15.78
N ALA A 7 -15.17 1.76 -15.31
CA ALA A 7 -14.08 2.54 -15.90
C ALA A 7 -12.74 1.82 -15.75
N ASP A 8 -12.45 1.26 -14.57
CA ASP A 8 -11.22 0.50 -14.32
C ASP A 8 -11.11 -0.72 -15.25
N ALA A 9 -12.20 -1.44 -15.50
CA ALA A 9 -12.22 -2.58 -16.42
C ALA A 9 -11.92 -2.17 -17.88
N ILE A 10 -12.48 -1.03 -18.33
CA ILE A 10 -12.21 -0.48 -19.66
C ILE A 10 -10.75 -0.05 -19.77
N MET A 11 -10.23 0.67 -18.78
CA MET A 11 -8.83 1.12 -18.73
C MET A 11 -7.87 -0.07 -18.76
N PHE A 12 -8.16 -1.11 -17.99
CA PHE A 12 -7.35 -2.34 -17.97
C PHE A 12 -7.34 -3.04 -19.33
N LYS A 13 -8.49 -3.18 -19.99
CA LYS A 13 -8.58 -3.76 -21.34
C LYS A 13 -7.79 -2.96 -22.37
N ASN A 14 -7.72 -1.65 -22.20
CA ASN A 14 -6.97 -0.74 -23.07
C ASN A 14 -5.47 -0.65 -22.70
N GLY A 15 -4.98 -1.43 -21.73
CA GLY A 15 -3.58 -1.42 -21.32
C GLY A 15 -3.16 -0.17 -20.53
N VAL A 16 -4.12 0.62 -20.02
CA VAL A 16 -3.83 1.80 -19.20
C VAL A 16 -3.49 1.35 -17.78
N LEU A 17 -2.31 1.73 -17.30
CA LEU A 17 -1.91 1.50 -15.92
C LEU A 17 -2.61 2.49 -14.99
N VAL A 18 -3.48 1.97 -14.13
CA VAL A 18 -4.14 2.75 -13.08
C VAL A 18 -3.46 2.46 -11.74
N LEU A 19 -2.85 3.48 -11.13
CA LEU A 19 -2.32 3.38 -9.77
C LEU A 19 -3.50 3.45 -8.78
N PRO A 20 -3.69 2.45 -7.91
CA PRO A 20 -4.85 2.42 -7.02
C PRO A 20 -4.70 3.48 -5.94
N ASP A 21 -5.82 4.10 -5.59
CA ASP A 21 -5.91 5.18 -4.60
C ASP A 21 -5.30 4.79 -3.26
N ILE A 22 -5.56 3.57 -2.78
CA ILE A 22 -4.98 3.03 -1.53
C ILE A 22 -3.45 3.10 -1.46
N LEU A 23 -2.77 3.09 -2.61
CA LEU A 23 -1.31 3.23 -2.70
C LEU A 23 -0.92 4.68 -3.03
N ALA A 24 -1.60 5.29 -4.00
CA ALA A 24 -1.29 6.64 -4.48
C ALA A 24 -1.41 7.71 -3.39
N ASN A 25 -2.34 7.54 -2.44
CA ASN A 25 -2.57 8.49 -1.35
C ASN A 25 -1.99 8.03 0.02
N ALA A 26 -1.24 6.92 0.05
CA ALA A 26 -0.72 6.34 1.28
C ALA A 26 0.35 7.20 1.99
N GLY A 27 0.83 8.27 1.34
CA GLY A 27 1.87 9.12 1.91
C GLY A 27 1.47 9.78 3.23
N GLY A 28 0.24 10.31 3.31
CA GLY A 28 -0.26 10.98 4.51
C GLY A 28 -0.29 10.04 5.72
N VAL A 29 -0.88 8.85 5.58
CA VAL A 29 -0.94 7.85 6.66
C VAL A 29 0.46 7.34 7.04
N THR A 30 1.38 7.23 6.08
CA THR A 30 2.75 6.81 6.34
C THR A 30 3.50 7.85 7.19
N VAL A 31 3.35 9.14 6.90
CA VAL A 31 3.98 10.20 7.69
C VAL A 31 3.29 10.36 9.06
N SER A 32 1.98 10.15 9.17
CA SER A 32 1.30 10.06 10.47
C SER A 32 1.83 8.90 11.34
N TYR A 33 2.17 7.76 10.71
CA TYR A 33 2.86 6.68 11.42
C TYR A 33 4.25 7.11 11.91
N PHE A 34 5.01 7.85 11.09
CA PHE A 34 6.29 8.40 11.53
C PHE A 34 6.16 9.39 12.69
N GLU A 35 5.12 10.21 12.71
CA GLU A 35 4.81 11.09 13.84
C GLU A 35 4.62 10.27 15.13
N TRP A 36 3.84 9.19 15.08
CA TRP A 36 3.66 8.29 16.22
C TRP A 36 4.98 7.67 16.70
N VAL A 37 5.84 7.22 15.77
CA VAL A 37 7.17 6.69 16.11
C VAL A 37 8.02 7.76 16.79
N GLN A 38 8.12 8.97 16.22
CA GLN A 38 8.93 10.06 16.76
C GLN A 38 8.47 10.48 18.16
N ASN A 39 7.15 10.55 18.39
CA ASN A 39 6.56 10.88 19.69
C ASN A 39 6.89 9.85 20.77
N ASN A 40 6.96 8.55 20.43
CA ASN A 40 7.33 7.51 21.39
C ASN A 40 8.78 7.61 21.87
N TYR A 41 9.68 8.13 21.03
CA TYR A 41 11.10 8.31 21.36
C TYR A 41 11.47 9.74 21.75
N ASN A 42 10.53 10.68 21.63
CA ASN A 42 10.76 12.12 21.75
C ASN A 42 11.98 12.60 20.93
N TYR A 43 12.11 12.05 19.73
CA TYR A 43 13.21 12.32 18.81
C TYR A 43 12.64 12.59 17.42
N TYR A 44 12.84 13.81 16.93
CA TYR A 44 12.25 14.29 15.69
C TYR A 44 13.27 14.26 14.56
N TRP A 45 12.83 13.75 13.42
CA TRP A 45 13.60 13.63 12.20
C TRP A 45 13.50 14.91 11.38
N THR A 46 14.53 15.17 10.59
CA THR A 46 14.52 16.19 9.55
C THR A 46 13.55 15.84 8.43
N GLU A 47 13.15 16.84 7.65
CA GLU A 47 12.33 16.63 6.46
C GLU A 47 12.97 15.65 5.47
N GLU A 48 14.29 15.71 5.28
CA GLU A 48 15.04 14.81 4.39
C GLU A 48 14.96 13.36 4.87
N GLU A 49 15.11 13.12 6.18
CA GLU A 49 14.97 11.79 6.76
C GLU A 49 13.55 11.25 6.63
N VAL A 50 12.54 12.10 6.85
CA VAL A 50 11.13 11.74 6.66
C VAL A 50 10.86 11.36 5.20
N ASN A 51 11.30 12.18 4.25
CA ASN A 51 11.10 11.94 2.82
C ASN A 51 11.84 10.68 2.33
N THR A 52 13.06 10.44 2.82
CA THR A 52 13.83 9.24 2.48
C THR A 52 13.14 7.97 2.98
N ARG A 53 12.65 7.98 4.23
CA ARG A 53 11.90 6.85 4.80
C ARG A 53 10.56 6.65 4.09
N LEU A 54 9.89 7.74 3.73
CA LEU A 54 8.63 7.70 2.99
C LEU A 54 8.81 7.01 1.63
N ASP A 55 9.82 7.42 0.86
CA ASP A 55 10.14 6.81 -0.44
C ASP A 55 10.40 5.31 -0.31
N GLN A 56 11.21 4.89 0.68
CA GLN A 56 11.49 3.48 0.92
C GLN A 56 10.22 2.65 1.17
N ILE A 57 9.28 3.18 1.96
CA ILE A 57 8.03 2.47 2.27
C ILE A 57 7.11 2.42 1.05
N ILE A 58 6.92 3.55 0.36
CA ILE A 58 6.01 3.64 -0.80
C ILE A 58 6.54 2.82 -1.97
N THR A 59 7.84 2.91 -2.28
CA THR A 59 8.48 2.13 -3.33
C THR A 59 8.39 0.63 -3.07
N LYS A 60 8.65 0.20 -1.83
CA LYS A 60 8.46 -1.20 -1.45
C LYS A 60 7.00 -1.66 -1.62
N ALA A 61 6.04 -0.86 -1.13
CA ALA A 61 4.62 -1.18 -1.26
C ALA A 61 4.18 -1.26 -2.72
N PHE A 62 4.69 -0.38 -3.59
CA PHE A 62 4.43 -0.45 -5.02
C PHE A 62 4.93 -1.76 -5.64
N HIS A 63 6.17 -2.15 -5.36
CA HIS A 63 6.72 -3.41 -5.89
C HIS A 63 5.95 -4.64 -5.43
N GLU A 64 5.54 -4.71 -4.16
CA GLU A 64 4.75 -5.84 -3.66
C GLU A 64 3.38 -5.95 -4.35
N VAL A 65 2.73 -4.80 -4.64
CA VAL A 65 1.47 -4.76 -5.39
C VAL A 65 1.71 -5.13 -6.86
N TRP A 66 2.79 -4.64 -7.46
CA TRP A 66 3.16 -4.95 -8.83
C TRP A 66 3.43 -6.44 -9.02
N ASP A 67 4.20 -7.05 -8.13
CA ASP A 67 4.50 -8.48 -8.15
C ASP A 67 3.23 -9.32 -7.96
N MET A 68 2.30 -8.88 -7.10
CA MET A 68 1.00 -9.52 -6.95
C MET A 68 0.16 -9.42 -8.23
N LYS A 69 0.15 -8.24 -8.86
CA LYS A 69 -0.55 -7.99 -10.13
C LYS A 69 -0.04 -8.94 -11.22
N GLU A 70 1.28 -9.04 -11.39
CA GLU A 70 1.91 -9.96 -12.36
C GLU A 70 1.60 -11.42 -12.04
N LYS A 71 1.72 -11.81 -10.76
CA LYS A 71 1.47 -13.18 -10.31
C LYS A 71 0.03 -13.64 -10.53
N GLN A 72 -0.93 -12.78 -10.24
CA GLN A 72 -2.37 -13.10 -10.29
C GLN A 72 -3.02 -12.68 -11.62
N LYS A 73 -2.27 -12.01 -12.50
CA LYS A 73 -2.75 -11.50 -13.80
C LYS A 73 -4.03 -10.67 -13.68
N CYS A 74 -4.07 -9.78 -12.70
CA CYS A 74 -5.20 -8.90 -12.42
C CYS A 74 -4.82 -7.42 -12.59
N ASN A 75 -5.76 -6.50 -12.41
CA ASN A 75 -5.44 -5.08 -12.37
C ASN A 75 -4.76 -4.72 -11.02
N MET A 76 -4.13 -3.54 -10.98
CA MET A 76 -3.40 -3.09 -9.77
C MET A 76 -4.31 -2.87 -8.55
N ARG A 77 -5.59 -2.53 -8.74
CA ARG A 77 -6.53 -2.32 -7.62
C ARG A 77 -6.82 -3.64 -6.93
N ASP A 78 -7.13 -4.69 -7.68
CA ASP A 78 -7.37 -6.03 -7.15
C ASP A 78 -6.09 -6.57 -6.49
N ALA A 79 -4.94 -6.37 -7.12
CA ALA A 79 -3.65 -6.75 -6.55
C ALA A 79 -3.38 -6.07 -5.20
N ALA A 80 -3.69 -4.78 -5.06
CA ALA A 80 -3.51 -4.06 -3.80
C ALA A 80 -4.40 -4.63 -2.69
N TYR A 81 -5.66 -4.97 -2.98
CA TYR A 81 -6.54 -5.63 -2.02
C TYR A 81 -6.05 -7.03 -1.65
N LEU A 82 -5.56 -7.81 -2.62
CA LEU A 82 -4.98 -9.13 -2.36
C LEU A 82 -3.79 -9.05 -1.42
N VAL A 83 -2.87 -8.09 -1.62
CA VAL A 83 -1.73 -7.87 -0.70
C VAL A 83 -2.22 -7.50 0.69
N ALA A 84 -3.16 -6.56 0.81
CA ALA A 84 -3.68 -6.10 2.09
C ALA A 84 -4.37 -7.22 2.88
N VAL A 85 -5.31 -7.92 2.26
CA VAL A 85 -6.06 -9.02 2.89
C VAL A 85 -5.11 -10.17 3.26
N LYS A 86 -4.17 -10.53 2.37
CA LYS A 86 -3.19 -11.58 2.65
C LYS A 86 -2.37 -11.26 3.90
N ARG A 87 -1.88 -10.03 4.05
CA ARG A 87 -1.10 -9.62 5.22
C ARG A 87 -1.86 -9.79 6.53
N VAL A 88 -3.11 -9.32 6.57
CA VAL A 88 -3.96 -9.43 7.76
C VAL A 88 -4.31 -10.88 8.07
N ALA A 89 -4.66 -11.67 7.03
CA ALA A 89 -4.97 -13.08 7.18
C ALA A 89 -3.75 -13.88 7.68
N ASP A 90 -2.56 -13.62 7.15
CA ASP A 90 -1.33 -14.30 7.57
C ASP A 90 -0.97 -13.95 9.02
N ALA A 91 -1.05 -12.66 9.40
CA ALA A 91 -0.81 -12.23 10.77
C ALA A 91 -1.81 -12.88 11.76
N THR A 92 -3.08 -12.97 11.37
CA THR A 92 -4.13 -13.61 12.18
C THR A 92 -3.89 -15.10 12.35
N LYS A 93 -3.50 -15.80 11.27
CA LYS A 93 -3.16 -17.23 11.31
C LYS A 93 -1.92 -17.50 12.16
N LEU A 94 -0.88 -16.67 12.05
CA LEU A 94 0.36 -16.81 12.82
C LEU A 94 0.14 -16.57 14.31
N ARG A 95 -0.65 -15.57 14.68
CA ARG A 95 -1.01 -15.30 16.08
C ARG A 95 -1.87 -16.42 16.67
N GLY A 96 -2.65 -17.11 15.83
CA GLY A 96 -3.65 -18.08 16.26
C GLY A 96 -4.89 -17.40 16.84
N PHE A 97 -5.95 -18.18 17.04
CA PHE A 97 -7.14 -17.75 17.76
C PHE A 97 -7.03 -18.22 19.21
N TYR A 98 -6.82 -17.28 20.14
CA TYR A 98 -6.78 -17.53 21.58
C TYR A 98 -7.79 -16.58 22.26
N PRO A 99 -8.69 -17.07 23.13
CA PRO A 99 -9.63 -16.23 23.88
C PRO A 99 -8.97 -15.15 24.75
#